data_AF-A0A1F6HA52-F1
#
_entry.id   AF-A0A1F6HA52-F1
#
_cell.length_a   1.000
_cell.length_b   1.000
_cell.length_c   1.000
_cell.angle_alpha   90.00
_cell.angle_beta   90.00
_cell.angle_gamma   90.00
#
_symmetry.space_group_name_H-M   'P 1'
#
loop_
_entity.id
_entity.type
_entity.pdbx_description
1 polymer ?
#
loop_
_entity_poly.entity_id
_entity_poly.type
_entity_poly.pdbx_seq_one_letter_code
_entity_poly.pdbx_strand_id
1 'polypeptide(L)'
;MKRTFFVIMFLCIACISNAANINLNDCSQSTVQTSINSSTDGDTIVCPAGSWTWGSRVSWPNKSVTLQGAGIDTTIISLLTQNIIEVQSSYTKSFRITGFTFKSLGNFGGDTGIMLIRGTGWRIDHNKFQMYSNQCGYNGGSGIRINAGSTGVIDHNEFRNDKSRSTAGTHASIYISGPGDISWGWDSQIGTGNNTVFIEDNIFEETMLCTDHNSHAAYGGGGMIYVFRHNDVTGMNIDGHGFCSAIGTREMEISNNKFRATPSGLWAIIQFRGGTGVVYNNIVESPYPSRGIYFREDRAPSASPSCTGISNYNERVNQNIYGNWDCPSYEGWPCTDQVGRGKNQNSDPLYIWGNPNWPTNANDDPTYIQAGRDYYINQGAKPGYVGYQYPNPLTGEPCIENCGKGQTTSSIPNPPSQLQVN
;
A
#
# COMPACT_ATOMS: atom_id res chain seq x y z
N MET A 1 1.10 -76.41 -2.42
CA MET A 1 1.35 -75.26 -1.53
C MET A 1 1.04 -73.97 -2.28
N LYS A 2 -0.15 -73.41 -2.11
CA LYS A 2 -0.51 -72.08 -2.64
C LYS A 2 -0.28 -71.05 -1.52
N ARG A 3 0.67 -70.14 -1.71
CA ARG A 3 0.98 -69.06 -0.77
C ARG A 3 0.03 -67.90 -1.04
N THR A 4 -0.88 -67.64 -0.11
CA THR A 4 -1.76 -66.46 -0.14
C THR A 4 -0.96 -65.26 0.37
N PHE A 5 -0.71 -64.28 -0.51
CA PHE A 5 -0.14 -62.99 -0.11
C PHE A 5 -1.25 -62.12 0.49
N PHE A 6 -1.09 -61.72 1.75
CA PHE A 6 -1.92 -60.71 2.40
C PHE A 6 -1.35 -59.33 2.04
N VAL A 7 -2.07 -58.57 1.22
CA VAL A 7 -1.76 -57.16 0.96
C VAL A 7 -2.40 -56.34 2.09
N ILE A 8 -1.57 -55.78 2.96
CA ILE A 8 -2.01 -54.81 3.98
C ILE A 8 -2.18 -53.47 3.26
N MET A 9 -3.44 -53.09 3.02
CA MET A 9 -3.80 -51.78 2.48
C MET A 9 -3.70 -50.76 3.61
N PHE A 10 -2.62 -49.97 3.61
CA PHE A 10 -2.43 -48.86 4.54
C PHE A 10 -3.41 -47.74 4.17
N LEU A 11 -4.48 -47.59 4.96
CA LEU A 11 -5.44 -46.52 4.81
C LEU A 11 -4.81 -45.22 5.36
N CYS A 12 -4.20 -44.42 4.49
CA CYS A 12 -3.78 -43.06 4.83
C CYS A 12 -5.03 -42.19 5.04
N ILE A 13 -5.53 -42.14 6.27
CA ILE A 13 -6.49 -41.11 6.70
C ILE A 13 -5.71 -39.80 6.72
N ALA A 14 -5.76 -39.06 5.60
CA ALA A 14 -5.39 -37.66 5.61
C ALA A 14 -6.41 -36.95 6.52
N CYS A 15 -5.98 -36.54 7.72
CA CYS A 15 -6.75 -35.61 8.53
C CYS A 15 -6.93 -34.33 7.71
N ILE A 16 -8.12 -34.14 7.15
CA ILE A 16 -8.56 -32.85 6.64
C ILE A 16 -8.70 -31.97 7.88
N SER A 17 -7.68 -31.16 8.18
CA SER A 17 -7.77 -30.10 9.18
C SER A 17 -8.79 -29.09 8.65
N ASN A 18 -10.01 -29.13 9.16
CA ASN A 18 -10.98 -28.06 8.90
C ASN A 18 -10.51 -26.79 9.62
N ALA A 19 -10.50 -25.68 8.90
CA ALA A 19 -10.34 -24.35 9.49
C ALA A 19 -11.36 -24.17 10.62
N ALA A 20 -10.89 -23.91 11.84
CA ALA A 20 -11.76 -23.71 12.99
C ALA A 20 -12.04 -22.22 13.22
N ASN A 21 -13.25 -21.93 13.71
CA ASN A 21 -13.58 -20.61 14.27
C ASN A 21 -13.28 -20.62 15.77
N ILE A 22 -12.25 -19.89 16.17
CA ILE A 22 -11.82 -19.72 17.56
C ILE A 22 -12.48 -18.44 18.09
N ASN A 23 -13.66 -18.58 18.67
CA ASN A 23 -14.38 -17.47 19.30
C ASN A 23 -13.71 -17.08 20.62
N LEU A 24 -13.24 -15.83 20.70
CA LEU A 24 -12.60 -15.31 21.90
C LEU A 24 -13.63 -14.71 22.86
N ASN A 25 -13.38 -14.80 24.16
CA ASN A 25 -14.19 -14.13 25.18
C ASN A 25 -13.90 -12.61 25.24
N ASP A 26 -12.69 -12.22 24.86
CA ASP A 26 -12.25 -10.83 24.76
C ASP A 26 -11.27 -10.68 23.59
N CYS A 27 -11.05 -9.44 23.16
CA CYS A 27 -10.02 -9.10 22.17
C CYS A 27 -8.84 -8.38 22.82
N SER A 28 -8.44 -8.78 24.04
CA SER A 28 -7.21 -8.26 24.65
C SER A 28 -5.99 -8.74 23.87
N GLN A 29 -4.92 -7.94 23.89
CA GLN A 29 -3.68 -8.25 23.18
C GLN A 29 -3.14 -9.65 23.53
N SER A 30 -3.14 -10.01 24.82
CA SER A 30 -2.63 -11.30 25.31
C SER A 30 -3.48 -12.48 24.87
N THR A 31 -4.81 -12.32 24.83
CA THR A 31 -5.73 -13.34 24.35
C THR A 31 -5.51 -13.56 22.86
N VAL A 32 -5.45 -12.49 22.05
CA VAL A 32 -5.18 -12.58 20.61
C VAL A 32 -3.83 -13.23 20.33
N GLN A 33 -2.76 -12.80 21.02
CA GLN A 33 -1.43 -13.39 20.83
C GLN A 33 -1.39 -14.87 21.16
N THR A 34 -2.02 -15.28 22.27
CA THR A 34 -2.09 -16.69 22.68
C THR A 34 -2.86 -17.52 21.65
N SER A 35 -4.00 -17.01 21.16
CA SER A 35 -4.81 -17.68 20.15
C SER A 35 -4.07 -17.82 18.81
N ILE A 36 -3.37 -16.78 18.35
CA ILE A 36 -2.52 -16.88 17.16
C ILE A 36 -1.45 -17.95 17.37
N ASN A 37 -0.80 -17.98 18.54
CA ASN A 37 0.25 -18.96 18.84
C ASN A 37 -0.26 -20.40 18.94
N SER A 38 -1.54 -20.64 19.27
CA SER A 38 -2.13 -21.98 19.34
C SER A 38 -2.86 -22.44 18.07
N SER A 39 -3.27 -21.51 17.21
CA SER A 39 -4.04 -21.79 15.99
C SER A 39 -3.30 -22.68 14.98
N THR A 40 -4.01 -23.46 14.18
CA THR A 40 -3.46 -24.13 13.00
C THR A 40 -3.67 -23.28 11.75
N ASP A 41 -3.00 -23.63 10.65
CA ASP A 41 -3.22 -22.93 9.38
C ASP A 41 -4.67 -23.14 8.91
N GLY A 42 -5.31 -22.06 8.47
CA GLY A 42 -6.71 -21.99 8.07
C GLY A 42 -7.63 -21.42 9.14
N ASP A 43 -7.24 -21.42 10.42
CA ASP A 43 -8.11 -20.99 11.51
C ASP A 43 -8.52 -19.51 11.41
N THR A 44 -9.72 -19.22 11.90
CA THR A 44 -10.25 -17.87 12.07
C THR A 44 -10.40 -17.56 13.56
N ILE A 45 -9.67 -16.56 14.02
CA ILE A 45 -9.72 -16.05 15.38
C ILE A 45 -10.75 -14.91 15.41
N VAL A 46 -11.86 -15.13 16.12
CA VAL A 46 -13.01 -14.22 16.12
C VAL A 46 -13.03 -13.43 17.42
N CYS A 47 -12.74 -12.14 17.33
CA CYS A 47 -12.90 -11.18 18.41
C CYS A 47 -14.37 -10.75 18.54
N PRO A 48 -14.92 -10.68 19.77
CA PRO A 48 -16.28 -10.22 19.97
C PRO A 48 -16.40 -8.70 19.75
N ALA A 49 -17.65 -8.21 19.75
CA ALA A 49 -17.94 -6.78 19.84
C ALA A 49 -17.43 -6.21 21.18
N GLY A 50 -16.88 -5.00 21.16
CA GLY A 50 -16.35 -4.33 22.34
C GLY A 50 -15.16 -3.43 22.03
N SER A 51 -14.58 -2.87 23.11
CA SER A 51 -13.45 -1.95 23.03
C SER A 51 -12.33 -2.43 23.93
N TRP A 52 -11.12 -2.53 23.38
CA TRP A 52 -9.91 -2.95 24.10
C TRP A 52 -8.77 -1.99 23.84
N THR A 53 -7.84 -1.90 24.80
CA THR A 53 -6.63 -1.11 24.66
C THR A 53 -5.42 -2.03 24.58
N TRP A 54 -4.63 -1.91 23.51
CA TRP A 54 -3.40 -2.67 23.33
C TRP A 54 -2.19 -1.77 23.61
N GLY A 55 -1.46 -2.12 24.66
CA GLY A 55 -0.19 -1.49 25.04
C GLY A 55 1.05 -2.15 24.45
N SER A 56 0.89 -3.31 23.83
CA SER A 56 1.96 -4.16 23.31
C SER A 56 1.61 -4.68 21.93
N ARG A 57 2.62 -5.04 21.13
CA ARG A 57 2.43 -5.64 19.80
C ARG A 57 1.92 -7.08 19.89
N VAL A 58 1.04 -7.45 18.98
CA VAL A 58 0.82 -8.83 18.54
C VAL A 58 1.87 -9.16 17.48
N SER A 59 2.81 -10.04 17.83
CA SER A 59 3.77 -10.61 16.90
C SER A 59 3.09 -11.71 16.11
N TRP A 60 3.03 -11.56 14.79
CA TRP A 60 2.44 -12.53 13.89
C TRP A 60 3.49 -13.57 13.45
N PRO A 61 3.40 -14.83 13.92
CA PRO A 61 4.30 -15.90 13.53
C PRO A 61 3.98 -16.40 12.11
N ASN A 62 4.79 -17.31 11.57
CA ASN A 62 4.55 -17.91 10.25
C ASN A 62 3.34 -18.87 10.21
N LYS A 63 2.14 -18.31 10.37
CA LYS A 63 0.84 -18.99 10.36
C LYS A 63 -0.13 -18.34 9.39
N SER A 64 -0.91 -19.18 8.73
CA SER A 64 -2.01 -18.74 7.88
C SER A 64 -3.29 -18.71 8.68
N VAL A 65 -3.64 -17.54 9.22
CA VAL A 65 -4.85 -17.39 10.04
C VAL A 65 -5.59 -16.11 9.65
N THR A 66 -6.89 -16.09 9.90
CA THR A 66 -7.71 -14.88 9.82
C THR A 66 -7.89 -14.33 11.22
N LEU A 67 -7.56 -13.06 11.45
CA LEU A 67 -7.98 -12.32 12.63
C LEU A 67 -9.19 -11.47 12.24
N GLN A 68 -10.33 -11.73 12.90
CA GLN A 68 -11.62 -11.15 12.53
C GLN A 68 -12.27 -10.47 13.73
N GLY A 69 -12.63 -9.20 13.59
CA GLY A 69 -13.49 -8.49 14.53
C GLY A 69 -14.97 -8.59 14.10
N ALA A 70 -15.85 -8.11 14.96
CA ALA A 70 -17.29 -8.08 14.72
C ALA A 70 -17.75 -6.97 13.76
N GLY A 71 -16.81 -6.15 13.25
CA GLY A 71 -17.07 -5.09 12.26
C GLY A 71 -16.47 -3.74 12.63
N ILE A 72 -16.40 -2.84 11.64
CA ILE A 72 -16.02 -1.44 11.83
C ILE A 72 -16.94 -0.79 12.89
N ASP A 73 -16.33 -0.02 13.79
CA ASP A 73 -16.93 0.64 14.94
C ASP A 73 -17.61 -0.30 15.96
N THR A 74 -17.50 -1.63 15.77
CA THR A 74 -18.05 -2.67 16.67
C THR A 74 -16.96 -3.36 17.49
N THR A 75 -15.84 -3.73 16.86
CA THR A 75 -14.63 -4.21 17.56
C THR A 75 -13.54 -3.14 17.46
N ILE A 76 -13.34 -2.39 18.54
CA ILE A 76 -12.44 -1.24 18.58
C ILE A 76 -11.16 -1.57 19.36
N ILE A 77 -10.01 -1.43 18.71
CA ILE A 77 -8.70 -1.59 19.34
C ILE A 77 -8.03 -0.22 19.44
N SER A 78 -7.95 0.28 20.67
CA SER A 78 -7.23 1.51 21.02
C SER A 78 -5.75 1.23 21.23
N LEU A 79 -4.88 2.01 20.59
CA LEU A 79 -3.44 1.70 20.47
C LEU A 79 -2.60 2.69 21.27
N LEU A 80 -1.77 2.18 22.18
CA LEU A 80 -0.81 3.01 22.94
C LEU A 80 0.59 3.01 22.31
N THR A 81 0.86 2.10 21.37
CA THR A 81 2.16 1.94 20.71
C THR A 81 1.99 1.66 19.21
N GLN A 82 3.06 1.91 18.47
CA GLN A 82 3.17 1.67 17.02
C GLN A 82 3.36 0.18 16.72
N ASN A 83 3.19 -0.23 15.46
CA ASN A 83 3.35 -1.59 14.96
C ASN A 83 2.61 -2.62 15.84
N ILE A 84 1.35 -2.31 16.16
CA ILE A 84 0.55 -3.14 17.06
C ILE A 84 0.32 -4.54 16.52
N ILE A 85 0.30 -4.69 15.20
CA ILE A 85 0.42 -5.98 14.53
C ILE A 85 1.72 -5.94 13.76
N GLU A 86 2.64 -6.83 14.11
CA GLU A 86 3.94 -6.94 13.46
C GLU A 86 4.13 -8.33 12.89
N VAL A 87 4.21 -8.41 11.56
CA VAL A 87 4.51 -9.64 10.84
C VAL A 87 6.02 -9.88 10.85
N GLN A 88 6.43 -11.07 11.29
CA GLN A 88 7.85 -11.44 11.37
C GLN A 88 8.54 -11.40 10.00
N SER A 89 9.84 -11.08 9.98
CA SER A 89 10.61 -11.00 8.73
C SER A 89 10.76 -12.33 8.00
N SER A 90 10.58 -13.46 8.69
CA SER A 90 10.61 -14.82 8.14
C SER A 90 9.25 -15.31 7.63
N TYR A 91 8.24 -14.45 7.55
CA TYR A 91 6.88 -14.83 7.19
C TYR A 91 6.75 -15.18 5.70
N THR A 92 6.18 -16.35 5.41
CA THR A 92 6.05 -16.91 4.05
C THR A 92 4.66 -17.42 3.71
N LYS A 93 3.69 -17.30 4.63
CA LYS A 93 2.31 -17.75 4.44
C LYS A 93 1.39 -16.60 4.02
N SER A 94 0.10 -16.88 3.84
CA SER A 94 -0.96 -15.89 3.66
C SER A 94 -1.70 -15.65 4.98
N PHE A 95 -2.21 -14.45 5.24
CA PHE A 95 -3.10 -14.19 6.38
C PHE A 95 -4.15 -13.15 6.02
N ARG A 96 -5.14 -13.00 6.90
CA ARG A 96 -6.16 -11.97 6.74
C ARG A 96 -6.42 -11.22 8.04
N ILE A 97 -6.62 -9.91 7.97
CA ILE A 97 -7.08 -9.08 9.09
C ILE A 97 -8.31 -8.31 8.65
N THR A 98 -9.43 -8.49 9.36
CA THR A 98 -10.72 -7.91 8.94
C THR A 98 -11.66 -7.55 10.08
N GLY A 99 -12.53 -6.56 9.86
CA GLY A 99 -13.65 -6.25 10.75
C GLY A 99 -13.26 -5.49 12.03
N PHE A 100 -12.21 -4.67 12.00
CA PHE A 100 -11.77 -3.88 13.16
C PHE A 100 -11.87 -2.38 12.95
N THR A 101 -11.94 -1.63 14.05
CA THR A 101 -11.48 -0.24 14.09
C THR A 101 -10.20 -0.15 14.92
N PHE A 102 -9.11 0.25 14.28
CA PHE A 102 -7.84 0.53 14.92
C PHE A 102 -7.73 2.03 15.18
N LYS A 103 -7.68 2.41 16.45
CA LYS A 103 -7.66 3.82 16.87
C LYS A 103 -6.38 4.13 17.64
N SER A 104 -5.49 4.94 17.08
CA SER A 104 -4.30 5.37 17.82
C SER A 104 -4.69 6.32 18.96
N LEU A 105 -4.31 5.97 20.17
CA LEU A 105 -4.35 6.88 21.31
C LEU A 105 -3.02 7.61 21.50
N GLY A 106 -1.91 6.92 21.23
CA GLY A 106 -0.55 7.45 21.26
C GLY A 106 -0.23 8.37 20.09
N ASN A 107 0.88 9.09 20.22
CA ASN A 107 1.45 9.93 19.18
C ASN A 107 2.44 9.11 18.34
N PHE A 108 2.13 8.87 17.06
CA PHE A 108 2.99 8.06 16.19
C PHE A 108 3.80 8.94 15.24
N GLY A 109 5.08 8.62 15.03
CA GLY A 109 5.98 9.40 14.20
C GLY A 109 7.13 8.58 13.62
N GLY A 110 7.91 9.18 12.72
CA GLY A 110 9.02 8.54 12.03
C GLY A 110 8.58 7.43 11.07
N ASP A 111 7.47 7.63 10.34
CA ASP A 111 6.96 6.71 9.31
C ASP A 111 6.64 5.31 9.84
N THR A 112 6.16 5.26 11.07
CA THR A 112 5.78 4.02 11.75
C THR A 112 4.28 3.75 11.61
N GLY A 113 3.95 2.50 11.30
CA GLY A 113 2.58 2.05 11.05
C GLY A 113 1.79 1.76 12.33
N ILE A 114 0.45 1.70 12.23
CA ILE A 114 -0.36 0.85 13.11
C ILE A 114 0.04 -0.62 12.86
N MET A 115 0.23 -1.00 11.61
CA MET A 115 0.66 -2.35 11.23
C MET A 115 1.99 -2.32 10.49
N LEU A 116 2.80 -3.36 10.72
CA LEU A 116 4.01 -3.64 9.97
C LEU A 116 3.88 -4.99 9.28
N ILE A 117 3.68 -4.95 7.97
CA ILE A 117 3.27 -6.07 7.13
C ILE A 117 4.45 -6.55 6.29
N ARG A 118 4.60 -7.88 6.28
CA ARG A 118 5.66 -8.60 5.58
C ARG A 118 5.10 -9.87 4.93
N GLY A 119 5.77 -10.36 3.89
CA GLY A 119 5.44 -11.62 3.20
C GLY A 119 4.43 -11.45 2.07
N THR A 120 3.89 -12.57 1.59
CA THR A 120 3.14 -12.63 0.32
C THR A 120 1.78 -13.29 0.49
N GLY A 121 0.75 -12.80 -0.22
CA GLY A 121 -0.58 -13.40 -0.24
C GLY A 121 -1.46 -13.03 0.95
N TRP A 122 -1.17 -11.93 1.63
CA TRP A 122 -2.01 -11.42 2.71
C TRP A 122 -3.14 -10.53 2.18
N ARG A 123 -4.19 -10.39 3.00
CA ARG A 123 -5.32 -9.49 2.77
C ARG A 123 -5.61 -8.67 4.03
N ILE A 124 -5.81 -7.37 3.87
CA ILE A 124 -6.25 -6.50 4.96
C ILE A 124 -7.48 -5.77 4.47
N ASP A 125 -8.63 -6.05 5.08
CA ASP A 125 -9.90 -5.62 4.53
C ASP A 125 -11.01 -5.32 5.54
N HIS A 126 -11.96 -4.46 5.20
CA HIS A 126 -13.09 -4.09 6.07
C HIS A 126 -12.63 -3.61 7.46
N ASN A 127 -11.52 -2.88 7.50
CA ASN A 127 -11.04 -2.23 8.72
C ASN A 127 -11.14 -0.71 8.59
N LYS A 128 -11.19 -0.05 9.74
CA LYS A 128 -11.07 1.39 9.85
C LYS A 128 -9.82 1.75 10.63
N PHE A 129 -8.98 2.59 10.04
CA PHE A 129 -7.76 3.11 10.64
C PHE A 129 -7.98 4.57 11.02
N GLN A 130 -8.02 4.83 12.32
CA GLN A 130 -8.09 6.17 12.90
C GLN A 130 -6.76 6.53 13.53
N MET A 131 -6.04 7.41 12.85
CA MET A 131 -4.71 7.78 13.25
C MET A 131 -4.63 9.16 13.89
N TYR A 132 -3.59 9.31 14.69
CA TYR A 132 -3.20 10.54 15.35
C TYR A 132 -1.68 10.64 15.39
N SER A 133 -1.20 11.77 14.91
CA SER A 133 0.14 12.28 15.20
C SER A 133 0.03 13.78 15.50
N ASN A 134 0.79 14.24 16.48
CA ASN A 134 1.03 15.67 16.67
C ASN A 134 2.18 16.17 15.81
N GLN A 135 2.87 15.28 15.07
CA GLN A 135 3.89 15.63 14.10
C GLN A 135 3.20 15.89 12.76
N CYS A 136 3.44 17.07 12.22
CA CYS A 136 3.10 17.41 10.85
C CYS A 136 4.31 17.23 9.95
N GLY A 137 4.10 16.90 8.68
CA GLY A 137 5.20 16.76 7.72
C GLY A 137 5.74 15.34 7.54
N TYR A 138 6.97 15.28 7.05
CA TYR A 138 7.77 14.09 6.74
C TYR A 138 8.04 13.13 7.91
N ASN A 139 7.51 13.41 9.09
CA ASN A 139 7.70 12.59 10.30
C ASN A 139 6.39 12.11 10.91
N GLY A 140 5.23 12.35 10.29
CA GLY A 140 3.94 11.87 10.78
C GLY A 140 3.86 10.34 10.87
N GLY A 141 2.84 9.84 11.58
CA GLY A 141 2.58 8.40 11.67
C GLY A 141 2.06 7.83 10.34
N SER A 142 2.13 6.50 10.18
CA SER A 142 1.53 5.75 9.07
C SER A 142 0.44 4.76 9.50
N GLY A 143 -0.47 4.40 8.60
CA GLY A 143 -1.54 3.43 8.89
C GLY A 143 -1.01 2.01 8.78
N ILE A 144 -0.69 1.61 7.57
CA ILE A 144 -0.06 0.32 7.28
C ILE A 144 1.30 0.58 6.68
N ARG A 145 2.35 0.01 7.27
CA ARG A 145 3.68 -0.04 6.69
C ARG A 145 3.95 -1.41 6.10
N ILE A 146 4.34 -1.45 4.84
CA ILE A 146 4.66 -2.66 4.09
C ILE A 146 6.16 -2.64 3.78
N ASN A 147 6.87 -3.74 4.05
CA ASN A 147 8.31 -3.82 3.83
C ASN A 147 8.72 -5.02 2.97
N ALA A 148 9.97 -5.00 2.49
CA ALA A 148 10.69 -6.17 1.97
C ALA A 148 10.05 -6.83 0.73
N GLY A 149 9.45 -6.04 -0.16
CA GLY A 149 8.85 -6.55 -1.41
C GLY A 149 7.64 -7.46 -1.18
N SER A 150 6.91 -7.20 -0.10
CA SER A 150 5.68 -7.92 0.23
C SER A 150 4.60 -7.77 -0.83
N THR A 151 3.75 -8.77 -0.94
CA THR A 151 2.62 -8.79 -1.90
C THR A 151 1.33 -9.14 -1.21
N GLY A 152 0.25 -8.47 -1.59
CA GLY A 152 -1.06 -8.67 -0.98
C GLY A 152 -2.03 -7.61 -1.45
N VAL A 153 -3.22 -7.64 -0.87
CA VAL A 153 -4.28 -6.69 -1.17
C VAL A 153 -4.75 -5.98 0.10
N ILE A 154 -4.89 -4.66 -0.02
CA ILE A 154 -5.55 -3.80 0.95
C ILE A 154 -6.84 -3.35 0.28
N ASP A 155 -7.97 -3.90 0.70
CA ASP A 155 -9.26 -3.63 0.07
C ASP A 155 -10.35 -3.28 1.06
N HIS A 156 -11.33 -2.46 0.66
CA HIS A 156 -12.51 -2.21 1.49
C HIS A 156 -12.18 -1.64 2.89
N ASN A 157 -11.11 -0.86 3.04
CA ASN A 157 -10.77 -0.21 4.31
C ASN A 157 -11.12 1.28 4.31
N GLU A 158 -11.28 1.83 5.50
CA GLU A 158 -11.36 3.27 5.73
C GLU A 158 -10.10 3.79 6.42
N PHE A 159 -9.42 4.74 5.79
CA PHE A 159 -8.34 5.50 6.41
C PHE A 159 -8.84 6.92 6.66
N ARG A 160 -9.10 7.25 7.92
CA ARG A 160 -9.66 8.54 8.31
C ARG A 160 -8.93 9.11 9.51
N ASN A 161 -8.84 10.43 9.58
CA ASN A 161 -8.35 11.07 10.79
C ASN A 161 -9.36 10.98 11.94
N ASP A 162 -8.85 10.92 13.18
CA ASP A 162 -9.68 11.05 14.38
C ASP A 162 -10.13 12.50 14.56
N LYS A 163 -11.34 12.82 14.06
CA LYS A 163 -11.95 14.17 14.12
C LYS A 163 -12.18 14.69 15.56
N SER A 164 -12.03 13.85 16.59
CA SER A 164 -12.06 14.30 17.99
C SER A 164 -10.77 15.01 18.44
N ARG A 165 -9.72 15.01 17.62
CA ARG A 165 -8.42 15.62 17.93
C ARG A 165 -8.17 16.82 17.03
N SER A 166 -7.63 17.91 17.60
CA SER A 166 -7.46 19.20 16.92
C SER A 166 -6.23 19.29 16.00
N THR A 167 -5.32 18.31 16.07
CA THR A 167 -4.12 18.20 15.23
C THR A 167 -3.91 16.72 14.92
N ALA A 168 -4.09 16.28 13.69
CA ALA A 168 -3.66 14.94 13.29
C ALA A 168 -2.88 15.06 11.97
N GLY A 169 -1.59 14.75 12.02
CA GLY A 169 -0.74 14.68 10.84
C GLY A 169 -0.43 13.22 10.51
N THR A 170 -1.32 12.56 9.78
CA THR A 170 -0.93 11.29 9.13
C THR A 170 0.09 11.63 8.06
N HIS A 171 1.28 11.03 8.08
CA HIS A 171 2.18 11.16 6.93
C HIS A 171 1.64 10.34 5.76
N ALA A 172 1.41 9.03 5.98
CA ALA A 172 0.89 8.14 4.95
C ALA A 172 -0.13 7.13 5.50
N SER A 173 -1.30 7.01 4.90
CA SER A 173 -2.23 5.91 5.23
C SER A 173 -1.60 4.55 4.93
N ILE A 174 -0.94 4.43 3.77
CA ILE A 174 -0.20 3.24 3.38
C ILE A 174 1.21 3.63 2.96
N TYR A 175 2.20 3.16 3.71
CA TYR A 175 3.63 3.33 3.42
C TYR A 175 4.17 2.03 2.83
N ILE A 176 4.77 2.10 1.64
CA ILE A 176 5.24 0.93 0.90
C ILE A 176 6.75 1.05 0.67
N SER A 177 7.51 0.20 1.36
CA SER A 177 8.94 0.03 1.12
C SER A 177 9.16 -1.22 0.29
N GLY A 178 9.65 -1.04 -0.93
CA GLY A 178 9.99 -2.15 -1.82
C GLY A 178 11.17 -2.99 -1.34
N PRO A 179 11.60 -3.97 -2.15
CA PRO A 179 12.70 -4.87 -1.85
C PRO A 179 14.09 -4.29 -2.15
N GLY A 180 14.17 -2.98 -2.42
CA GLY A 180 15.38 -2.29 -2.82
C GLY A 180 15.74 -2.56 -4.28
N ASP A 181 17.04 -2.62 -4.54
CA ASP A 181 17.60 -2.52 -5.89
C ASP A 181 17.23 -3.72 -6.77
N ILE A 182 16.98 -4.86 -6.14
CA ILE A 182 16.62 -6.09 -6.84
C ILE A 182 15.38 -5.91 -7.74
N SER A 183 14.46 -5.02 -7.37
CA SER A 183 13.27 -4.68 -8.17
C SER A 183 13.59 -4.07 -9.53
N TRP A 184 14.71 -3.35 -9.64
CA TRP A 184 15.14 -2.72 -10.88
C TRP A 184 15.69 -3.74 -11.87
N GLY A 185 16.06 -4.94 -11.43
CA GLY A 185 16.43 -6.05 -12.31
C GLY A 185 15.24 -6.84 -12.86
N TRP A 186 14.03 -6.61 -12.36
CA TRP A 186 12.83 -7.35 -12.77
C TRP A 186 12.22 -6.82 -14.07
N ASP A 187 11.57 -7.72 -14.81
CA ASP A 187 10.63 -7.32 -15.86
C ASP A 187 9.52 -6.45 -15.27
N SER A 188 8.87 -5.66 -16.13
CA SER A 188 7.70 -4.87 -15.72
C SER A 188 6.64 -5.80 -15.12
N GLN A 189 6.06 -5.38 -14.00
CA GLN A 189 5.00 -6.12 -13.31
C GLN A 189 3.61 -5.61 -13.69
N ILE A 190 3.51 -4.58 -14.55
CA ILE A 190 2.27 -4.17 -15.19
C ILE A 190 1.60 -5.38 -15.86
N GLY A 191 0.36 -5.64 -15.46
CA GLY A 191 -0.46 -6.73 -16.00
C GLY A 191 -0.13 -8.14 -15.51
N THR A 192 0.93 -8.35 -14.71
CA THR A 192 1.30 -9.68 -14.18
C THR A 192 0.95 -9.85 -12.70
N GLY A 193 1.13 -8.79 -11.91
CA GLY A 193 0.74 -8.70 -10.49
C GLY A 193 1.71 -9.38 -9.53
N ASN A 194 2.82 -9.95 -10.02
CA ASN A 194 3.85 -10.48 -9.12
C ASN A 194 4.59 -9.33 -8.42
N ASN A 195 5.06 -9.55 -7.20
CA ASN A 195 5.79 -8.55 -6.41
C ASN A 195 5.05 -7.19 -6.25
N THR A 196 3.72 -7.22 -6.35
CA THR A 196 2.86 -6.03 -6.38
C THR A 196 1.97 -5.98 -5.14
N VAL A 197 1.84 -4.80 -4.54
CA VAL A 197 0.78 -4.49 -3.55
C VAL A 197 -0.42 -3.91 -4.29
N PHE A 198 -1.60 -4.45 -4.04
CA PHE A 198 -2.86 -3.92 -4.55
C PHE A 198 -3.57 -3.12 -3.47
N ILE A 199 -3.99 -1.92 -3.80
CA ILE A 199 -4.75 -1.02 -2.93
C ILE A 199 -6.02 -0.66 -3.70
N GLU A 200 -7.12 -1.30 -3.36
CA GLU A 200 -8.37 -1.20 -4.12
C GLU A 200 -9.61 -1.00 -3.26
N ASP A 201 -10.62 -0.30 -3.77
CA ASP A 201 -11.92 -0.17 -3.10
C ASP A 201 -11.84 0.39 -1.65
N ASN A 202 -10.82 1.20 -1.35
CA ASN A 202 -10.66 1.85 -0.05
C ASN A 202 -11.18 3.29 -0.08
N ILE A 203 -11.49 3.79 1.11
CA ILE A 203 -11.83 5.20 1.36
C ILE A 203 -10.66 5.84 2.11
N PHE A 204 -10.11 6.92 1.55
CA PHE A 204 -9.08 7.75 2.18
C PHE A 204 -9.64 9.15 2.39
N GLU A 205 -9.70 9.60 3.65
CA GLU A 205 -10.21 10.92 3.99
C GLU A 205 -9.29 11.63 4.99
N GLU A 206 -8.60 12.64 4.47
CA GLU A 206 -7.86 13.62 5.27
C GLU A 206 -8.59 14.97 5.22
N THR A 207 -9.16 15.40 6.35
CA THR A 207 -9.81 16.71 6.48
C THR A 207 -9.01 17.71 7.30
N MET A 208 -7.89 17.28 7.90
CA MET A 208 -7.01 18.07 8.74
C MET A 208 -5.64 18.14 8.09
N LEU A 209 -5.49 19.08 7.14
CA LEU A 209 -4.21 19.28 6.47
C LEU A 209 -3.18 19.90 7.41
N CYS A 210 -2.02 19.26 7.49
CA CYS A 210 -0.81 19.93 7.92
C CYS A 210 -0.43 21.02 6.91
N THR A 211 0.05 22.17 7.37
CA THR A 211 0.37 23.32 6.50
C THR A 211 1.62 23.12 5.67
N ASP A 212 2.51 22.22 6.09
CA ASP A 212 3.87 22.12 5.54
C ASP A 212 4.03 20.93 4.56
N HIS A 213 3.10 19.96 4.58
CA HIS A 213 3.15 18.74 3.77
C HIS A 213 1.76 18.08 3.70
N ASN A 214 1.34 17.63 2.51
CA ASN A 214 0.09 16.90 2.35
C ASN A 214 0.23 15.44 2.80
N SER A 215 -0.78 14.92 3.50
CA SER A 215 -0.87 13.50 3.85
C SER A 215 -1.02 12.64 2.59
N HIS A 216 -0.38 11.47 2.58
CA HIS A 216 -0.40 10.53 1.47
C HIS A 216 -1.43 9.41 1.69
N ALA A 217 -2.29 9.13 0.71
CA ALA A 217 -3.11 7.92 0.74
C ALA A 217 -2.22 6.68 0.51
N ALA A 218 -1.31 6.78 -0.46
CA ALA A 218 -0.23 5.84 -0.66
C ALA A 218 1.07 6.60 -0.86
N TYR A 219 2.10 6.16 -0.16
CA TYR A 219 3.47 6.66 -0.24
C TYR A 219 4.38 5.48 -0.46
N GLY A 220 5.39 5.64 -1.31
CA GLY A 220 6.52 4.76 -1.11
C GLY A 220 7.77 5.05 -1.91
N GLY A 221 8.67 4.08 -1.81
CA GLY A 221 10.01 4.08 -2.38
C GLY A 221 10.67 2.73 -2.13
N GLY A 222 12.00 2.67 -2.17
CA GLY A 222 12.76 1.45 -1.95
C GLY A 222 12.55 0.40 -3.04
N GLY A 223 12.30 0.79 -4.29
CA GLY A 223 12.04 -0.15 -5.40
C GLY A 223 10.64 -0.74 -5.39
N MET A 224 9.67 -0.04 -4.78
CA MET A 224 8.31 -0.57 -4.66
C MET A 224 7.57 -0.66 -6.00
N ILE A 225 6.62 -1.57 -6.05
CA ILE A 225 5.66 -1.75 -7.14
C ILE A 225 4.26 -1.88 -6.54
N TYR A 226 3.33 -1.03 -6.94
CA TYR A 226 1.96 -1.09 -6.43
C TYR A 226 0.91 -0.60 -7.43
N VAL A 227 -0.31 -1.07 -7.20
CA VAL A 227 -1.52 -0.71 -7.92
C VAL A 227 -2.44 0.01 -6.93
N PHE A 228 -2.88 1.21 -7.29
CA PHE A 228 -3.83 2.01 -6.53
C PHE A 228 -5.05 2.28 -7.41
N ARG A 229 -6.15 1.57 -7.18
CA ARG A 229 -7.30 1.62 -8.09
C ARG A 229 -8.66 1.58 -7.41
N HIS A 230 -9.69 2.14 -8.06
CA HIS A 230 -11.07 2.13 -7.53
C HIS A 230 -11.23 2.71 -6.11
N ASN A 231 -10.28 3.53 -5.64
CA ASN A 231 -10.37 4.15 -4.32
C ASN A 231 -11.10 5.50 -4.40
N ASP A 232 -11.78 5.88 -3.30
CA ASP A 232 -12.31 7.23 -3.09
C ASP A 232 -11.37 8.00 -2.15
N VAL A 233 -10.74 9.06 -2.66
CA VAL A 233 -9.68 9.81 -2.00
C VAL A 233 -10.07 11.28 -1.86
N THR A 234 -10.04 11.77 -0.61
CA THR A 234 -10.28 13.17 -0.29
C THR A 234 -9.14 13.74 0.55
N GLY A 235 -8.52 14.82 0.07
CA GLY A 235 -7.52 15.59 0.83
C GLY A 235 -6.13 14.95 0.94
N MET A 236 -5.89 13.86 0.22
CA MET A 236 -4.61 13.15 0.23
C MET A 236 -4.05 13.02 -1.18
N ASN A 237 -2.73 12.95 -1.29
CA ASN A 237 -2.04 12.67 -2.56
C ASN A 237 -1.51 11.23 -2.60
N ILE A 238 -1.08 10.84 -3.79
CA ILE A 238 -0.29 9.63 -4.05
C ILE A 238 1.15 10.06 -4.30
N ASP A 239 2.12 9.35 -3.73
CA ASP A 239 3.53 9.69 -3.86
C ASP A 239 4.39 8.48 -4.24
N GLY A 240 5.13 8.63 -5.34
CA GLY A 240 6.21 7.75 -5.71
C GLY A 240 7.52 8.49 -5.61
N HIS A 241 8.29 8.23 -4.54
CA HIS A 241 9.60 8.85 -4.31
C HIS A 241 10.56 8.59 -5.48
N GLY A 242 11.38 9.58 -5.79
CA GLY A 242 12.55 9.46 -6.64
C GLY A 242 13.76 8.94 -5.87
N PHE A 243 14.86 8.69 -6.58
CA PHE A 243 16.12 8.37 -5.90
C PHE A 243 16.70 9.63 -5.29
N CYS A 244 16.91 9.61 -3.99
CA CYS A 244 17.47 10.72 -3.23
C CYS A 244 18.29 10.12 -2.08
N SER A 245 19.39 9.45 -2.45
CA SER A 245 20.24 8.58 -1.58
C SER A 245 19.55 7.36 -0.92
N ALA A 246 18.27 7.13 -1.22
CA ALA A 246 17.57 5.87 -1.06
C ALA A 246 16.94 5.49 -2.41
N ILE A 247 16.66 4.20 -2.62
CA ILE A 247 16.13 3.70 -3.90
C ILE A 247 14.73 4.27 -4.17
N GLY A 248 14.48 4.72 -5.40
CA GLY A 248 13.20 5.30 -5.81
C GLY A 248 12.09 4.26 -6.03
N THR A 249 10.92 4.74 -6.40
CA THR A 249 9.78 3.93 -6.82
C THR A 249 10.08 3.25 -8.15
N ARG A 250 9.76 1.96 -8.28
CA ARG A 250 10.02 1.21 -9.51
C ARG A 250 8.88 1.31 -10.51
N GLU A 251 7.63 1.10 -10.07
CA GLU A 251 6.48 1.03 -10.96
C GLU A 251 5.16 1.32 -10.22
N MET A 252 4.28 2.13 -10.82
CA MET A 252 2.96 2.45 -10.25
C MET A 252 1.85 2.32 -11.29
N GLU A 253 0.72 1.72 -10.91
CA GLU A 253 -0.54 1.89 -11.61
C GLU A 253 -1.51 2.70 -10.74
N ILE A 254 -2.02 3.81 -11.26
CA ILE A 254 -3.01 4.63 -10.58
C ILE A 254 -4.22 4.77 -11.49
N SER A 255 -5.27 3.99 -11.22
CA SER A 255 -6.37 3.82 -12.18
C SER A 255 -7.76 3.85 -11.56
N ASN A 256 -8.75 4.39 -12.29
CA ASN A 256 -10.16 4.30 -11.91
C ASN A 256 -10.48 4.86 -10.51
N ASN A 257 -9.63 5.73 -9.96
CA ASN A 257 -9.87 6.34 -8.65
C ASN A 257 -10.70 7.61 -8.77
N LYS A 258 -11.24 8.02 -7.64
CA LYS A 258 -11.98 9.26 -7.48
C LYS A 258 -11.24 10.19 -6.53
N PHE A 259 -10.86 11.37 -7.00
CA PHE A 259 -10.08 12.33 -6.22
C PHE A 259 -10.86 13.61 -5.96
N ARG A 260 -10.76 14.10 -4.72
CA ARG A 260 -11.22 15.42 -4.27
C ARG A 260 -10.15 16.06 -3.39
N ALA A 261 -10.00 17.38 -3.52
CA ALA A 261 -9.33 18.18 -2.50
C ALA A 261 -10.26 18.43 -1.32
N THR A 262 -9.70 18.91 -0.21
CA THR A 262 -10.48 19.60 0.83
C THR A 262 -10.71 21.06 0.43
N PRO A 263 -11.60 21.79 1.14
CA PRO A 263 -11.72 23.24 0.97
C PRO A 263 -10.41 24.01 1.24
N SER A 264 -9.50 23.45 2.05
CA SER A 264 -8.15 23.97 2.29
C SER A 264 -7.17 23.71 1.13
N GLY A 265 -7.59 22.98 0.10
CA GLY A 265 -6.84 22.71 -1.12
C GLY A 265 -5.97 21.46 -1.05
N LEU A 266 -5.58 20.95 -2.23
CA LEU A 266 -4.59 19.88 -2.38
C LEU A 266 -3.65 20.32 -3.51
N TRP A 267 -2.33 20.34 -3.26
CA TRP A 267 -1.37 20.87 -4.23
C TRP A 267 -1.31 20.02 -5.51
N ALA A 268 -1.19 18.70 -5.38
CA ALA A 268 -1.18 17.76 -6.50
C ALA A 268 -1.85 16.45 -6.09
N ILE A 269 -2.50 15.78 -7.04
CA ILE A 269 -3.06 14.44 -6.83
C ILE A 269 -1.91 13.42 -6.74
N ILE A 270 -0.93 13.52 -7.64
CA ILE A 270 0.17 12.57 -7.74
C ILE A 270 1.49 13.33 -7.71
N GLN A 271 2.38 12.99 -6.80
CA GLN A 271 3.80 13.32 -6.89
C GLN A 271 4.52 12.12 -7.52
N PHE A 272 5.00 12.29 -8.74
CA PHE A 272 5.65 11.23 -9.51
C PHE A 272 7.12 11.60 -9.69
N ARG A 273 7.98 11.00 -8.85
CA ARG A 273 9.37 11.43 -8.72
C ARG A 273 10.38 10.37 -9.12
N GLY A 274 9.92 9.13 -9.36
CA GLY A 274 10.77 8.09 -9.91
C GLY A 274 10.02 6.94 -10.57
N GLY A 275 10.74 6.20 -11.41
CA GLY A 275 10.26 4.98 -12.07
C GLY A 275 9.30 5.23 -13.22
N THR A 276 8.42 4.26 -13.44
CA THR A 276 7.47 4.25 -14.57
C THR A 276 6.09 3.80 -14.12
N GLY A 277 5.15 3.69 -15.06
CA GLY A 277 3.81 3.24 -14.73
C GLY A 277 2.74 3.58 -15.75
N VAL A 278 1.52 3.55 -15.26
CA VAL A 278 0.33 4.02 -15.96
C VAL A 278 -0.59 4.81 -15.03
N VAL A 279 -1.20 5.88 -15.54
CA VAL A 279 -2.20 6.67 -14.81
C VAL A 279 -3.41 6.90 -15.71
N TYR A 280 -4.55 6.27 -15.40
CA TYR A 280 -5.68 6.32 -16.32
C TYR A 280 -7.07 6.22 -15.68
N ASN A 281 -8.09 6.73 -16.38
CA ASN A 281 -9.49 6.65 -15.97
C ASN A 281 -9.79 7.19 -14.56
N ASN A 282 -8.93 8.01 -14.00
CA ASN A 282 -9.18 8.67 -12.73
C ASN A 282 -10.09 9.87 -12.94
N ILE A 283 -11.04 10.07 -12.03
CA ILE A 283 -12.01 11.16 -12.06
C ILE A 283 -11.69 12.13 -10.94
N VAL A 284 -11.73 13.42 -11.24
CA VAL A 284 -11.57 14.49 -10.26
C VAL A 284 -12.89 15.23 -10.09
N GLU A 285 -13.32 15.34 -8.84
CA GLU A 285 -14.53 16.07 -8.45
C GLU A 285 -14.20 17.30 -7.60
N SER A 286 -15.19 18.19 -7.46
CA SER A 286 -15.10 19.33 -6.56
C SER A 286 -15.10 18.88 -5.09
N PRO A 287 -14.33 19.52 -4.20
CA PRO A 287 -13.34 20.58 -4.47
C PRO A 287 -12.14 20.09 -5.27
N TYR A 288 -11.66 20.88 -6.23
CA TYR A 288 -10.62 20.44 -7.16
C TYR A 288 -9.20 20.64 -6.58
N PRO A 289 -8.29 19.66 -6.75
CA PRO A 289 -6.85 19.83 -6.53
C PRO A 289 -6.24 20.84 -7.50
N SER A 290 -5.12 21.46 -7.11
CA SER A 290 -4.44 22.48 -7.91
C SER A 290 -3.71 21.89 -9.13
N ARG A 291 -3.23 20.65 -9.01
CA ARG A 291 -2.46 19.95 -10.05
C ARG A 291 -2.88 18.48 -10.12
N GLY A 292 -2.78 17.91 -11.32
CA GLY A 292 -2.99 16.49 -11.55
C GLY A 292 -1.76 15.70 -11.11
N ILE A 293 -0.78 15.62 -12.00
CA ILE A 293 0.53 15.02 -11.73
C ILE A 293 1.58 16.12 -11.59
N TYR A 294 2.40 15.99 -10.57
CA TYR A 294 3.59 16.79 -10.34
C TYR A 294 4.83 15.93 -10.56
N PHE A 295 5.57 16.23 -11.62
CA PHE A 295 6.85 15.62 -11.94
C PHE A 295 7.99 16.40 -11.30
N ARG A 296 8.92 15.67 -10.68
CA ARG A 296 10.14 16.22 -10.10
C ARG A 296 11.27 15.20 -10.22
N GLU A 297 12.46 15.65 -10.57
CA GLU A 297 13.67 14.87 -10.45
C GLU A 297 14.39 15.34 -9.17
N ASP A 298 14.35 14.50 -8.13
CA ASP A 298 14.86 14.87 -6.81
C ASP A 298 16.37 15.15 -6.79
N ARG A 299 17.12 14.74 -7.84
CA ARG A 299 18.55 15.00 -8.03
C ARG A 299 18.87 15.97 -9.16
N ALA A 300 17.91 16.73 -9.66
CA ALA A 300 18.19 17.81 -10.59
C ALA A 300 18.89 18.96 -9.82
N PRO A 301 19.90 19.64 -10.40
CA PRO A 301 20.56 20.78 -9.75
C PRO A 301 19.60 21.93 -9.40
N SER A 302 18.46 22.02 -10.08
CA SER A 302 17.35 22.95 -9.82
C SER A 302 16.47 22.55 -8.64
N ALA A 303 16.48 21.28 -8.24
CA ALA A 303 15.76 20.79 -7.08
C ALA A 303 16.46 21.33 -5.81
N SER A 304 16.00 22.49 -5.33
CA SER A 304 16.25 23.01 -3.96
C SER A 304 16.30 21.87 -2.94
N PRO A 305 17.14 21.90 -1.87
CA PRO A 305 17.83 20.75 -1.28
C PRO A 305 16.91 19.63 -0.72
N SER A 306 16.11 18.97 -1.54
CA SER A 306 15.17 17.92 -1.16
C SER A 306 15.87 16.70 -0.60
N CYS A 307 17.15 16.54 -0.92
CA CYS A 307 17.98 15.48 -0.39
C CYS A 307 18.69 15.83 0.92
N THR A 308 18.47 17.00 1.53
CA THR A 308 19.14 17.40 2.79
C THR A 308 18.85 16.49 3.96
N GLY A 309 19.92 16.06 4.64
CA GLY A 309 19.85 15.28 5.87
C GLY A 309 20.19 13.79 5.75
N ILE A 310 20.50 13.28 4.56
CA ILE A 310 20.75 11.83 4.40
C ILE A 310 22.24 11.53 4.53
N SER A 311 22.66 11.22 5.75
CA SER A 311 24.00 10.71 6.02
C SER A 311 24.09 9.22 5.63
N ASN A 312 24.90 8.91 4.62
CA ASN A 312 25.54 7.60 4.41
C ASN A 312 24.63 6.37 4.17
N TYR A 313 23.45 6.51 3.55
CA TYR A 313 22.69 5.34 3.12
C TYR A 313 23.18 4.87 1.73
N ASN A 314 24.23 4.03 1.71
CA ASN A 314 24.73 3.41 0.49
C ASN A 314 23.87 2.19 0.13
N GLU A 315 22.67 2.39 -0.41
CA GLU A 315 21.82 1.26 -0.86
C GLU A 315 22.27 0.64 -2.19
N ARG A 316 23.00 1.37 -3.06
CA ARG A 316 23.58 0.87 -4.31
C ARG A 316 25.12 0.84 -4.28
N VAL A 317 25.72 0.10 -3.35
CA VAL A 317 27.18 -0.09 -3.25
C VAL A 317 27.80 -0.65 -4.55
N ASN A 318 27.03 -1.41 -5.34
CA ASN A 318 27.52 -2.13 -6.51
C ASN A 318 27.61 -1.32 -7.81
N GLN A 319 27.12 -0.07 -7.83
CA GLN A 319 27.17 0.79 -9.03
C GLN A 319 28.04 2.04 -8.85
N ASN A 320 28.73 2.20 -7.71
CA ASN A 320 29.45 3.44 -7.34
C ASN A 320 28.58 4.71 -7.44
N ILE A 321 27.26 4.56 -7.38
CA ILE A 321 26.34 5.68 -7.26
C ILE A 321 26.29 6.00 -5.77
N TYR A 322 27.23 6.84 -5.35
CA TYR A 322 27.11 7.52 -4.06
C TYR A 322 25.76 8.24 -4.06
N GLY A 323 25.10 8.33 -2.91
CA GLY A 323 23.98 9.23 -2.71
C GLY A 323 24.44 10.66 -2.92
N ASN A 324 24.62 11.04 -4.19
CA ASN A 324 25.09 12.33 -4.60
C ASN A 324 23.87 13.23 -4.70
N TRP A 325 24.08 14.44 -4.22
CA TRP A 325 23.10 15.51 -4.09
C TRP A 325 22.54 15.95 -5.43
N ASP A 326 23.31 15.73 -6.49
CA ASP A 326 22.97 16.02 -7.87
C ASP A 326 23.23 14.79 -8.73
N CYS A 327 22.48 14.65 -9.80
CA CYS A 327 22.74 13.75 -10.91
C CYS A 327 24.05 14.18 -11.59
N PRO A 328 25.19 13.55 -11.23
CA PRO A 328 26.48 14.05 -11.64
C PRO A 328 26.70 13.84 -13.14
N SER A 329 27.52 14.70 -13.74
CA SER A 329 27.80 14.66 -15.18
C SER A 329 28.35 13.31 -15.69
N TYR A 330 28.89 12.47 -14.81
CA TYR A 330 29.38 11.12 -15.14
C TYR A 330 28.31 10.02 -15.03
N GLU A 331 27.23 10.22 -14.25
CA GLU A 331 26.04 9.35 -14.30
C GLU A 331 25.30 9.59 -15.62
N GLY A 332 25.31 10.85 -16.06
CA GLY A 332 24.71 11.29 -17.31
C GLY A 332 23.21 11.48 -17.19
N TRP A 333 22.58 11.78 -18.33
CA TRP A 333 21.13 11.76 -18.47
C TRP A 333 20.72 10.43 -19.11
N PRO A 334 19.65 9.77 -18.63
CA PRO A 334 18.79 10.11 -17.48
C PRO A 334 19.42 9.77 -16.13
N CYS A 335 18.90 10.37 -15.06
CA CYS A 335 19.28 10.00 -13.70
C CYS A 335 18.72 8.62 -13.34
N THR A 336 19.46 7.85 -12.55
CA THR A 336 18.99 6.62 -11.88
C THR A 336 17.65 6.84 -11.19
N ASP A 337 16.73 5.91 -11.41
CA ASP A 337 15.35 5.89 -10.92
C ASP A 337 14.49 7.09 -11.36
N GLN A 338 14.97 7.95 -12.28
CA GLN A 338 14.18 9.07 -12.82
C GLN A 338 12.83 8.59 -13.37
N VAL A 339 11.85 9.49 -13.41
CA VAL A 339 10.62 9.28 -14.18
C VAL A 339 10.94 8.81 -15.61
N GLY A 340 10.24 7.77 -16.05
CA GLY A 340 10.41 7.12 -17.34
C GLY A 340 11.50 6.04 -17.36
N ARG A 341 12.01 5.60 -16.20
CA ARG A 341 12.97 4.49 -16.08
C ARG A 341 12.30 3.20 -15.62
N GLY A 342 12.71 2.09 -16.23
CA GLY A 342 12.24 0.75 -15.91
C GLY A 342 13.38 -0.23 -15.66
N LYS A 343 13.23 -1.48 -16.13
CA LYS A 343 14.20 -2.56 -15.91
C LYS A 343 15.62 -2.13 -16.30
N ASN A 344 16.58 -2.30 -15.39
CA ASN A 344 17.98 -1.92 -15.53
C ASN A 344 18.16 -0.45 -15.93
N GLN A 345 17.30 0.45 -15.45
CA GLN A 345 17.30 1.88 -15.78
C GLN A 345 17.05 2.18 -17.28
N ASN A 346 16.61 1.19 -18.05
CA ASN A 346 16.27 1.40 -19.45
C ASN A 346 15.04 2.30 -19.59
N SER A 347 14.91 2.92 -20.77
CA SER A 347 13.76 3.77 -21.09
C SER A 347 12.48 2.97 -21.06
N ASP A 348 11.58 3.35 -20.15
CA ASP A 348 10.26 2.79 -20.01
C ASP A 348 9.30 3.93 -19.65
N PRO A 349 8.74 4.63 -20.64
CA PRO A 349 8.02 5.88 -20.37
C PRO A 349 6.71 5.62 -19.62
N LEU A 350 6.35 6.57 -18.75
CA LEU A 350 5.05 6.64 -18.08
C LEU A 350 3.95 6.99 -19.10
N TYR A 351 2.79 6.36 -19.00
CA TYR A 351 1.63 6.68 -19.85
C TYR A 351 0.45 7.18 -19.04
N ILE A 352 -0.14 8.28 -19.51
CA ILE A 352 -1.25 8.95 -18.84
C ILE A 352 -2.37 9.14 -19.86
N TRP A 353 -3.55 8.58 -19.62
CA TRP A 353 -4.67 8.69 -20.58
C TRP A 353 -6.03 8.59 -19.90
N GLY A 354 -7.07 9.09 -20.57
CA GLY A 354 -8.45 8.81 -20.15
C GLY A 354 -8.84 9.37 -18.78
N ASN A 355 -8.13 10.36 -18.23
CA ASN A 355 -8.48 10.99 -16.95
C ASN A 355 -9.38 12.22 -17.21
N PRO A 356 -10.73 12.12 -17.15
CA PRO A 356 -11.61 13.26 -17.36
C PRO A 356 -11.50 14.28 -16.23
N ASN A 357 -11.66 15.56 -16.56
CA ASN A 357 -11.57 16.69 -15.61
C ASN A 357 -10.26 16.72 -14.81
N TRP A 358 -9.19 16.11 -15.35
CA TRP A 358 -7.88 16.06 -14.72
C TRP A 358 -7.25 17.46 -14.67
N PRO A 359 -6.79 17.94 -13.51
CA PRO A 359 -6.12 19.23 -13.42
C PRO A 359 -4.81 19.23 -14.21
N THR A 360 -4.26 20.43 -14.45
CA THR A 360 -3.00 20.59 -15.18
C THR A 360 -1.86 19.84 -14.49
N ASN A 361 -1.04 19.14 -15.28
CA ASN A 361 0.20 18.56 -14.79
C ASN A 361 1.27 19.65 -14.69
N ALA A 362 2.23 19.49 -13.77
CA ALA A 362 3.39 20.36 -13.64
C ALA A 362 4.68 19.54 -13.65
N ASN A 363 5.77 20.16 -14.08
CA ASN A 363 7.09 19.54 -14.18
C ASN A 363 8.14 20.60 -13.85
N ASP A 364 8.78 20.44 -12.70
CA ASP A 364 9.75 21.42 -12.20
C ASP A 364 11.16 21.22 -12.81
N ASP A 365 11.40 20.06 -13.44
CA ASP A 365 12.69 19.69 -14.03
C ASP A 365 12.57 19.28 -15.51
N PRO A 366 12.07 20.16 -16.40
CA PRO A 366 11.78 19.83 -17.80
C PRO A 366 13.02 19.49 -18.64
N THR A 367 14.22 19.80 -18.16
CA THR A 367 15.47 19.37 -18.81
C THR A 367 15.72 17.87 -18.59
N TYR A 368 15.38 17.36 -17.41
CA TYR A 368 15.56 15.96 -17.02
C TYR A 368 14.37 15.10 -17.42
N ILE A 369 13.15 15.56 -17.15
CA ILE A 369 11.91 14.83 -17.42
C ILE A 369 11.21 15.50 -18.59
N GLN A 370 11.08 14.81 -19.74
CA GLN A 370 10.52 15.39 -20.97
C GLN A 370 9.25 14.67 -21.43
N ALA A 371 8.23 15.47 -21.77
CA ALA A 371 7.06 14.98 -22.49
C ALA A 371 7.46 14.39 -23.84
N GLY A 372 6.84 13.28 -24.24
CA GLY A 372 7.16 12.60 -25.50
C GLY A 372 8.42 11.74 -25.44
N ARG A 373 9.05 11.63 -24.27
CA ARG A 373 10.26 10.82 -24.05
C ARG A 373 10.17 10.01 -22.75
N ASP A 374 10.00 10.69 -21.62
CA ASP A 374 9.95 10.08 -20.29
C ASP A 374 8.50 9.81 -19.86
N TYR A 375 7.56 10.58 -20.39
CA TYR A 375 6.13 10.35 -20.22
C TYR A 375 5.33 10.76 -21.46
N TYR A 376 4.17 10.14 -21.63
CA TYR A 376 3.19 10.46 -22.67
C TYR A 376 1.84 10.77 -22.05
N ILE A 377 1.24 11.89 -22.45
CA ILE A 377 -0.11 12.29 -22.03
C ILE A 377 -1.04 12.23 -23.24
N ASN A 378 -2.17 11.55 -23.08
CA ASN A 378 -3.24 11.44 -24.08
C ASN A 378 -2.76 10.93 -25.46
N GLN A 379 -1.76 10.03 -25.46
CA GLN A 379 -1.28 9.32 -26.66
C GLN A 379 -1.82 7.88 -26.75
N GLY A 380 -2.89 7.59 -26.01
CA GLY A 380 -3.45 6.24 -25.86
C GLY A 380 -2.84 5.47 -24.70
N ALA A 381 -3.28 4.22 -24.55
CA ALA A 381 -2.76 3.31 -23.54
C ALA A 381 -1.29 2.96 -23.82
N LYS A 382 -0.55 2.64 -22.76
CA LYS A 382 0.82 2.14 -22.86
C LYS A 382 0.87 0.94 -23.82
N PRO A 383 1.76 0.92 -24.82
CA PRO A 383 1.91 -0.22 -25.71
C PRO A 383 2.16 -1.52 -24.93
N GLY A 384 1.37 -2.56 -25.22
CA GLY A 384 1.45 -3.84 -24.52
C GLY A 384 0.80 -3.87 -23.13
N TYR A 385 0.15 -2.78 -22.69
CA TYR A 385 -0.57 -2.77 -21.43
C TYR A 385 -1.72 -3.78 -21.42
N VAL A 386 -1.75 -4.61 -20.38
CA VAL A 386 -2.86 -5.49 -20.04
C VAL A 386 -3.27 -5.13 -18.63
N GLY A 387 -4.54 -4.77 -18.44
CA GLY A 387 -5.04 -4.43 -17.10
C GLY A 387 -5.08 -5.64 -16.19
N TYR A 388 -4.76 -5.44 -14.92
CA TYR A 388 -4.85 -6.48 -13.90
C TYR A 388 -6.29 -6.98 -13.73
N GLN A 389 -6.46 -8.24 -13.37
CA GLN A 389 -7.75 -8.76 -12.93
C GLN A 389 -8.30 -7.89 -11.79
N TYR A 390 -9.55 -7.44 -11.88
CA TYR A 390 -10.23 -6.66 -10.85
C TYR A 390 -11.60 -7.28 -10.52
N PRO A 391 -11.98 -7.41 -9.23
CA PRO A 391 -11.13 -7.23 -8.06
C PRO A 391 -9.93 -8.20 -8.04
N ASN A 392 -8.93 -7.93 -7.21
CA ASN A 392 -7.78 -8.82 -7.06
C ASN A 392 -8.28 -10.22 -6.61
N PRO A 393 -7.73 -11.33 -7.12
CA PRO A 393 -8.16 -12.68 -6.73
C PRO A 393 -8.17 -12.95 -5.22
N LEU A 394 -7.29 -12.28 -4.46
CA LEU A 394 -7.22 -12.42 -3.00
C LEU A 394 -8.46 -11.88 -2.28
N THR A 395 -9.26 -11.03 -2.94
CA THR A 395 -10.56 -10.58 -2.39
C THR A 395 -11.59 -11.72 -2.30
N GLY A 396 -11.43 -12.77 -3.11
CA GLY A 396 -12.43 -13.82 -3.27
C GLY A 396 -13.73 -13.34 -3.94
N GLU A 397 -13.76 -12.10 -4.44
CA GLU A 397 -14.90 -11.52 -5.13
C GLU A 397 -14.91 -11.93 -6.61
N PRO A 398 -16.11 -12.01 -7.23
CA PRO A 398 -16.20 -12.31 -8.64
C PRO A 398 -15.49 -11.22 -9.46
N CYS A 399 -14.75 -11.64 -10.48
CA CYS A 399 -14.08 -10.71 -11.37
C CYS A 399 -15.09 -9.85 -12.16
N ILE A 400 -14.80 -8.56 -12.24
CA ILE A 400 -15.62 -7.49 -12.80
C ILE A 400 -14.95 -6.90 -14.07
N GLU A 401 -13.64 -6.67 -14.06
CA GLU A 401 -12.88 -6.19 -15.24
C GLU A 401 -11.83 -7.22 -15.71
N ASN A 402 -11.69 -7.38 -17.03
CA ASN A 402 -10.84 -8.39 -17.69
C ASN A 402 -11.19 -9.87 -17.39
N CYS A 403 -12.39 -10.17 -16.87
CA CYS A 403 -13.12 -11.43 -17.13
C CYS A 403 -14.58 -11.25 -17.57
N GLY A 404 -15.04 -10.01 -17.80
CA GLY A 404 -16.36 -9.70 -18.35
C GLY A 404 -17.34 -9.06 -17.35
N LYS A 405 -17.49 -7.73 -17.50
CA LYS A 405 -18.53 -6.80 -17.00
C LYS A 405 -18.37 -6.16 -15.61
N GLY A 406 -18.28 -4.81 -15.69
CA GLY A 406 -18.15 -3.79 -14.65
C GLY A 406 -19.28 -3.67 -13.62
N GLN A 407 -18.95 -3.19 -12.41
CA GLN A 407 -19.73 -2.23 -11.59
C GLN A 407 -18.93 -1.76 -10.36
N THR A 408 -18.98 -0.47 -10.05
CA THR A 408 -18.44 0.16 -8.82
C THR A 408 -19.59 0.60 -7.90
N THR A 409 -19.42 0.50 -6.57
CA THR A 409 -20.39 0.98 -5.57
C THR A 409 -19.77 2.00 -4.61
N SER A 410 -20.55 3.01 -4.19
CA SER A 410 -20.12 4.16 -3.37
C SER A 410 -20.10 3.92 -1.86
N SER A 411 -20.09 2.67 -1.43
CA SER A 411 -20.01 2.25 -0.04
C SER A 411 -19.20 0.97 0.02
N ILE A 412 -18.31 0.85 1.00
CA ILE A 412 -17.68 -0.44 1.32
C ILE A 412 -18.83 -1.40 1.66
N PRO A 413 -19.03 -2.48 0.89
CA PRO A 413 -19.99 -3.51 1.27
C PRO A 413 -19.63 -4.03 2.65
N ASN A 414 -20.61 -4.46 3.45
CA ASN A 414 -20.24 -5.24 4.63
C ASN A 414 -19.48 -6.51 4.16
N PRO A 415 -18.52 -7.01 4.96
CA PRO A 415 -17.84 -8.25 4.60
C PRO A 415 -18.87 -9.35 4.33
N PRO A 416 -18.62 -10.31 3.42
CA PRO A 416 -19.57 -11.38 3.09
C PRO A 416 -20.25 -11.96 4.34
N SER A 417 -21.55 -12.26 4.31
CA SER A 417 -22.33 -12.62 5.51
C SER A 417 -21.75 -13.77 6.34
N GLN A 418 -21.02 -14.70 5.71
CA GLN A 418 -20.25 -15.76 6.36
C GLN A 418 -19.09 -15.29 7.26
N LEU A 419 -18.76 -14.00 7.19
CA LEU A 419 -17.71 -13.28 7.92
C LEU A 419 -18.30 -12.17 8.80
N GLN A 420 -19.62 -12.08 8.91
CA GLN A 420 -20.28 -11.21 9.88
C GLN A 420 -20.54 -12.04 11.14
N VAL A 421 -20.18 -11.50 12.31
CA VAL A 421 -20.51 -12.15 13.58
C VAL A 421 -22.01 -11.95 13.80
N ASN A 422 -22.76 -13.06 13.91
CA ASN A 422 -24.20 -13.04 14.15
C ASN A 422 -24.58 -12.41 15.50
#